data_AF-A0A2X3D632-F1
#
_entry.id   AF-A0A2X3D632-F1
#
_cell.length_a   1.000
_cell.length_b   1.000
_cell.length_c   1.000
_cell.angle_alpha   90.00
_cell.angle_beta   90.00
_cell.angle_gamma   90.00
#
_symmetry.space_group_name_H-M   'P 1'
#
loop_
_entity.id
_entity.type
_entity.pdbx_description
1 polymer ?
#
loop_
_entity_poly.entity_id
_entity_poly.type
_entity_poly.pdbx_seq_one_letter_code
_entity_poly.pdbx_strand_id
1 'polypeptide(L)'
;MLQNMLNPEPTSTGIRSGNRVIGYSAAIRLLDNGRYDKHLADGMEILACIMEAVESNWITLNIEKELILWRWLLVAVFITEEQEKNGTIDVPNDEGGVDTAVIYVGERGAISVYPGPERFALANHIEAGAIEKYGPEVGQQLALRMYQDMVIADEEFGFRLSALGREGLNLLHDSFIEHIQIEGVPEAPIMH
;
A
#
# COMPACT_ATOMS: atom_id res chain seq x y z
N MET A 1 21.61 -1.47 12.89
CA MET A 1 21.23 -1.03 14.25
C MET A 1 20.14 0.02 14.09
N LEU A 2 18.86 -0.16 14.39
CA LEU A 2 18.19 -0.94 15.42
C LEU A 2 17.27 -2.05 14.85
N GLN A 3 17.51 -3.29 15.27
CA GLN A 3 16.47 -4.30 15.43
C GLN A 3 15.82 -4.08 16.80
N ASN A 4 14.55 -4.45 16.94
CA ASN A 4 13.63 -4.27 18.07
C ASN A 4 12.73 -3.02 17.96
N MET A 5 11.75 -3.09 17.06
CA MET A 5 10.41 -2.65 17.43
C MET A 5 9.99 -3.56 18.59
N LEU A 6 10.15 -3.06 19.82
CA LEU A 6 9.44 -3.63 20.97
C LEU A 6 7.95 -3.57 20.61
N ASN A 7 7.26 -4.72 20.62
CA ASN A 7 5.84 -4.91 20.31
C ASN A 7 5.06 -3.59 20.42
N PRO A 8 4.68 -2.94 19.30
CA PRO A 8 3.98 -1.68 19.36
C PRO A 8 2.64 -1.89 20.06
N GLU A 9 2.31 -0.98 20.97
CA GLU A 9 1.08 -1.04 21.75
C GLU A 9 0.30 0.27 21.57
N PRO A 10 -0.99 0.21 21.22
CA PRO A 10 -1.80 1.41 21.13
C PRO A 10 -2.14 1.93 22.53
N THR A 11 -2.13 3.25 22.67
CA THR A 11 -2.55 3.96 23.89
C THR A 11 -3.41 5.15 23.51
N SER A 12 -4.13 5.75 24.46
CA SER A 12 -4.94 6.94 24.19
C SER A 12 -4.16 8.16 23.68
N THR A 13 -2.83 8.17 23.79
CA THR A 13 -1.96 9.28 23.37
C THR A 13 -1.09 8.97 22.15
N GLY A 14 -1.10 7.72 21.66
CA GLY A 14 -0.29 7.28 20.52
C GLY A 14 0.14 5.82 20.63
N ILE A 15 1.02 5.40 19.73
CA ILE A 15 1.59 4.06 19.68
C ILE A 15 2.89 4.06 20.50
N ARG A 16 2.95 3.23 21.53
CA ARG A 16 4.13 3.05 22.38
C ARG A 16 5.01 1.94 21.81
N SER A 17 6.31 2.19 21.74
CA SER A 17 7.33 1.16 21.53
C SER A 17 8.51 1.42 22.46
N GLY A 18 8.67 0.54 23.46
CA GLY A 18 9.59 0.77 24.58
C GLY A 18 9.30 2.07 25.33
N ASN A 19 10.32 2.93 25.44
CA ASN A 19 10.20 4.22 26.14
C ASN A 19 9.76 5.38 25.23
N ARG A 20 9.37 5.09 23.97
CA ARG A 20 8.93 6.10 23.00
C ARG A 20 7.45 5.97 22.71
N VAL A 21 6.79 7.10 22.49
CA VAL A 21 5.41 7.17 22.01
C VAL A 21 5.41 8.00 20.74
N ILE A 22 4.82 7.47 19.67
CA ILE A 22 4.56 8.20 18.43
C ILE A 22 3.06 8.52 18.34
N GLY A 23 2.71 9.76 18.04
CA GLY A 23 1.31 10.13 17.85
C GLY A 23 0.72 9.47 16.59
N TYR A 24 -0.58 9.19 16.58
CA TYR A 24 -1.26 8.51 15.46
C TYR A 24 -1.08 9.22 14.12
N SER A 25 -1.18 10.55 14.07
CA SER A 25 -0.91 11.31 12.84
C SER A 25 0.52 11.11 12.31
N ALA A 26 1.51 10.97 13.22
CA ALA A 26 2.88 10.70 12.81
C ALA A 26 3.03 9.26 12.31
N ALA A 27 2.38 8.29 12.95
CA ALA A 27 2.37 6.89 12.52
C ALA A 27 1.76 6.73 11.12
N ILE A 28 0.60 7.36 10.85
CA ILE A 28 -0.04 7.37 9.53
C ILE A 28 0.91 7.94 8.46
N ARG A 29 1.62 9.04 8.77
CA ARG A 29 2.60 9.63 7.85
C ARG A 29 3.79 8.70 7.56
N LEU A 30 4.19 7.85 8.51
CA LEU A 30 5.25 6.87 8.30
C LEU A 30 4.80 5.73 7.37
N LEU A 31 3.52 5.32 7.43
CA LEU A 31 2.95 4.41 6.44
C LEU A 31 2.94 5.09 5.05
N ASP A 32 2.44 6.32 4.97
CA ASP A 32 2.31 7.04 3.70
C ASP A 32 3.64 7.39 3.04
N ASN A 33 4.69 7.67 3.80
CA ASN A 33 6.01 7.99 3.24
C ASN A 33 6.86 6.75 2.92
N GLY A 34 6.30 5.55 3.08
CA GLY A 34 6.97 4.30 2.73
C GLY A 34 8.01 3.81 3.74
N ARG A 35 7.97 4.30 4.99
CA ARG A 35 8.90 3.83 6.05
C ARG A 35 8.90 2.31 6.20
N TYR A 36 7.76 1.68 5.96
CA TYR A 36 7.52 0.26 6.15
C TYR A 36 7.52 -0.55 4.85
N ASP A 37 7.82 0.06 3.70
CA ASP A 37 7.74 -0.61 2.39
C ASP A 37 8.73 -1.78 2.25
N LYS A 38 9.86 -1.75 2.99
CA LYS A 38 10.83 -2.86 3.05
C LYS A 38 10.52 -3.90 4.14
N HIS A 39 9.60 -3.59 5.04
CA HIS A 39 9.24 -4.42 6.20
C HIS A 39 7.72 -4.33 6.44
N LEU A 40 6.95 -4.93 5.53
CA LEU A 40 5.49 -4.84 5.54
C LEU A 40 4.87 -5.35 6.85
N ALA A 41 5.44 -6.39 7.46
CA ALA A 41 4.99 -6.90 8.75
C ALA A 41 5.01 -5.83 9.85
N ASP A 42 6.10 -5.05 9.97
CA ASP A 42 6.20 -3.95 10.93
C ASP A 42 5.13 -2.87 10.64
N GLY A 43 4.83 -2.61 9.37
CA GLY A 43 3.77 -1.69 8.98
C GLY A 43 2.37 -2.19 9.33
N MET A 44 2.13 -3.51 9.23
CA MET A 44 0.87 -4.15 9.65
C MET A 44 0.64 -4.02 11.15
N GLU A 45 1.69 -4.14 11.98
CA GLU A 45 1.56 -3.91 13.42
C GLU A 45 1.17 -2.46 13.75
N ILE A 46 1.73 -1.50 13.02
CA ILE A 46 1.36 -0.08 13.16
C ILE A 46 -0.07 0.16 12.71
N LEU A 47 -0.49 -0.42 11.59
CA LEU A 47 -1.86 -0.36 11.10
C LEU A 47 -2.83 -0.93 12.15
N ALA A 48 -2.53 -2.10 12.72
CA ALA A 48 -3.34 -2.71 13.77
C ALA A 48 -3.49 -1.80 15.00
N CYS A 49 -2.41 -1.18 15.46
CA CYS A 49 -2.46 -0.20 16.56
C CYS A 49 -3.36 1.01 16.23
N ILE A 50 -3.33 1.50 14.99
CA ILE A 50 -4.19 2.61 14.56
C ILE A 50 -5.66 2.18 14.55
N MET A 51 -5.96 0.98 14.04
CA MET A 51 -7.33 0.45 13.99
C MET A 51 -7.90 0.21 15.40
N GLU A 52 -7.12 -0.36 16.31
CA GLU A 52 -7.53 -0.55 17.71
C GLU A 52 -7.82 0.80 18.40
N ALA A 53 -7.05 1.85 18.07
CA ALA A 53 -7.31 3.19 18.59
C ALA A 53 -8.61 3.82 18.05
N VAL A 54 -8.97 3.52 16.80
CA VAL A 54 -10.27 3.90 16.21
C VAL A 54 -11.40 3.15 16.91
N GLU A 55 -11.29 1.83 17.06
CA GLU A 55 -12.28 0.99 17.76
C GLU A 55 -12.46 1.40 19.23
N SER A 56 -11.38 1.80 19.88
CA SER A 56 -11.37 2.31 21.26
C SER A 56 -11.87 3.74 21.40
N ASN A 57 -12.26 4.40 20.30
CA ASN A 57 -12.70 5.80 20.25
C ASN A 57 -11.64 6.81 20.77
N TRP A 58 -10.36 6.47 20.69
CA TRP A 58 -9.28 7.40 21.06
C TRP A 58 -8.97 8.40 19.95
N ILE A 59 -9.25 8.02 18.70
CA ILE A 59 -9.09 8.87 17.53
C ILE A 59 -10.29 8.71 16.59
N THR A 60 -10.54 9.74 15.78
CA THR A 60 -11.43 9.68 14.62
C THR A 60 -10.60 10.03 13.39
N LEU A 61 -10.72 9.22 12.34
CA LEU A 61 -10.05 9.46 11.07
C LEU A 61 -10.95 10.30 10.15
N ASN A 62 -10.33 11.20 9.41
CA ASN A 62 -10.97 11.82 8.25
C ASN A 62 -10.70 10.97 7.01
N ILE A 63 -11.47 11.22 5.95
CA ILE A 63 -11.41 10.46 4.69
C ILE A 63 -9.98 10.36 4.11
N GLU A 64 -9.19 11.42 4.22
CA GLU A 64 -7.81 11.46 3.73
C GLU A 64 -6.91 10.44 4.45
N LYS A 65 -7.04 10.33 5.78
CA LYS A 65 -6.29 9.35 6.57
C LYS A 65 -6.79 7.95 6.34
N GLU A 66 -8.10 7.76 6.15
CA GLU A 66 -8.66 6.46 5.79
C GLU A 66 -8.13 5.98 4.45
N LEU A 67 -8.10 6.84 3.43
CA LEU A 67 -7.52 6.53 2.11
C LEU A 67 -6.06 6.10 2.23
N ILE A 68 -5.24 6.83 3.01
CA ILE A 68 -3.83 6.46 3.24
C ILE A 68 -3.73 5.04 3.81
N LEU A 69 -4.51 4.73 4.85
CA LEU A 69 -4.43 3.44 5.54
C LEU A 69 -4.92 2.29 4.66
N TRP A 70 -6.04 2.47 3.98
CA TRP A 70 -6.61 1.46 3.09
C TRP A 70 -5.76 1.23 1.84
N ARG A 71 -5.20 2.30 1.25
CA ARG A 71 -4.25 2.20 0.14
C ARG A 71 -3.00 1.45 0.57
N TRP A 72 -2.47 1.75 1.76
CA TRP A 72 -1.29 1.05 2.29
C TRP A 72 -1.59 -0.44 2.55
N LEU A 73 -2.73 -0.75 3.18
CA LEU A 73 -3.16 -2.14 3.43
C LEU A 73 -3.32 -2.92 2.12
N LEU A 74 -4.05 -2.37 1.16
CA LEU A 74 -4.29 -3.03 -0.14
C LEU A 74 -2.97 -3.38 -0.83
N VAL A 75 -2.02 -2.45 -0.86
CA VAL A 75 -0.70 -2.69 -1.45
C VAL A 75 0.10 -3.70 -0.66
N ALA A 76 0.09 -3.64 0.68
CA ALA A 76 0.80 -4.62 1.50
C ALA A 76 0.29 -6.05 1.25
N VAL A 77 -1.03 -6.22 1.13
CA VAL A 77 -1.66 -7.50 0.81
C VAL A 77 -1.29 -7.96 -0.60
N PHE A 78 -1.38 -7.08 -1.61
CA PHE A 78 -1.01 -7.42 -2.98
C PHE A 78 0.45 -7.86 -3.10
N ILE A 79 1.38 -7.08 -2.54
CA ILE A 79 2.82 -7.34 -2.61
C ILE A 79 3.14 -8.66 -1.90
N THR A 80 2.50 -8.95 -0.77
CA THR A 80 2.68 -10.22 -0.05
C THR A 80 2.17 -11.39 -0.89
N GLU A 81 0.96 -11.30 -1.47
CA GLU A 81 0.42 -12.38 -2.32
C GLU A 81 1.30 -12.64 -3.56
N GLU A 82 1.76 -11.59 -4.26
CA GLU A 82 2.63 -11.78 -5.44
C GLU A 82 4.03 -12.27 -5.05
N GLN A 83 4.56 -11.88 -3.88
CA GLN A 83 5.82 -12.43 -3.37
C GLN A 83 5.71 -13.92 -3.07
N GLU A 84 4.63 -14.35 -2.42
CA GLU A 84 4.39 -15.77 -2.12
C GLU A 84 4.20 -16.59 -3.41
N LYS A 85 3.51 -16.01 -4.40
CA LYS A 85 3.17 -16.67 -5.65
C LYS A 85 4.35 -16.75 -6.64
N ASN A 86 5.10 -15.67 -6.83
CA ASN A 86 6.10 -15.53 -7.89
C ASN A 86 7.53 -15.30 -7.38
N GLY A 87 7.70 -14.99 -6.09
CA GLY A 87 8.99 -14.68 -5.51
C GLY A 87 9.48 -13.26 -5.79
N THR A 88 10.79 -13.07 -5.67
CA THR A 88 11.46 -11.77 -5.75
C THR A 88 12.63 -11.79 -6.73
N ILE A 89 13.05 -10.62 -7.18
CA ILE A 89 14.23 -10.42 -8.03
C ILE A 89 15.07 -9.25 -7.51
N ASP A 90 16.39 -9.36 -7.64
CA ASP A 90 17.31 -8.25 -7.36
C ASP A 90 17.44 -7.36 -8.61
N VAL A 91 17.19 -6.06 -8.43
CA VAL A 91 17.21 -5.04 -9.47
C VAL A 91 18.34 -4.06 -9.16
N PRO A 92 19.29 -3.82 -10.08
CA PRO A 92 20.33 -2.81 -9.88
C PRO A 92 19.72 -1.44 -9.60
N ASN A 93 20.24 -0.74 -8.60
CA ASN A 93 19.77 0.61 -8.24
C ASN A 93 20.78 1.69 -8.63
N ASP A 94 20.33 2.95 -8.57
CA ASP A 94 21.11 4.11 -8.99
C ASP A 94 22.29 4.44 -8.05
N GLU A 95 22.37 3.77 -6.90
CA GLU A 95 23.44 3.92 -5.91
C GLU A 95 24.56 2.88 -6.09
N GLY A 96 24.49 2.05 -7.14
CA GLY A 96 25.47 1.00 -7.42
C GLY A 96 25.29 -0.27 -6.59
N GLY A 97 24.14 -0.42 -5.93
CA GLY A 97 23.69 -1.62 -5.22
C GLY A 97 22.56 -2.33 -5.96
N VAL A 98 21.79 -3.12 -5.20
CA VAL A 98 20.56 -3.76 -5.68
C VAL A 98 19.41 -3.49 -4.71
N ASP A 99 18.22 -3.30 -5.26
CA ASP A 99 16.96 -3.37 -4.53
C ASP A 99 16.26 -4.70 -4.82
N THR A 100 15.63 -5.28 -3.80
CA THR A 100 14.81 -6.49 -3.97
C THR A 100 13.39 -6.08 -4.31
N ALA A 101 12.89 -6.54 -5.45
CA ALA A 101 11.54 -6.30 -5.95
C ALA A 101 10.69 -7.57 -5.93
N VAL A 102 9.37 -7.41 -5.82
CA VAL A 102 8.43 -8.53 -6.01
C VAL A 102 8.14 -8.70 -7.49
N ILE A 103 7.97 -9.94 -7.94
CA ILE A 103 7.64 -10.24 -9.33
C ILE A 103 6.13 -10.29 -9.47
N TYR A 104 5.55 -9.45 -10.33
CA TYR A 104 4.20 -9.62 -10.84
C TYR A 104 4.25 -10.44 -12.13
N VAL A 105 3.33 -11.40 -12.27
CA VAL A 105 3.13 -12.17 -13.51
C VAL A 105 1.64 -12.17 -13.88
N GLY A 106 1.34 -11.62 -15.05
CA GLY A 106 0.00 -11.54 -15.62
C GLY A 106 -0.06 -12.07 -17.05
N GLU A 107 -1.18 -11.83 -17.75
CA GLU A 107 -1.40 -12.37 -19.09
C GLU A 107 -0.51 -11.70 -20.14
N ARG A 108 -0.09 -10.45 -19.88
CA ARG A 108 0.68 -9.64 -20.84
C ARG A 108 2.18 -9.69 -20.61
N GLY A 109 2.64 -10.30 -19.51
CA GLY A 109 4.05 -10.46 -19.20
C GLY A 109 4.33 -10.42 -17.71
N ALA A 110 5.57 -10.10 -17.36
CA ALA A 110 6.02 -9.96 -15.99
C ALA A 110 6.79 -8.66 -15.80
N ILE A 111 6.62 -8.03 -14.64
CA ILE A 111 7.34 -6.82 -14.23
C ILE A 111 7.73 -6.91 -12.76
N SER A 112 8.73 -6.14 -12.36
CA SER A 112 9.02 -5.91 -10.95
C SER A 112 8.07 -4.85 -10.39
N VAL A 113 7.47 -5.14 -9.24
CA VAL A 113 6.57 -4.26 -8.51
C VAL A 113 7.12 -3.91 -7.14
N TYR A 114 6.83 -2.69 -6.69
CA TYR A 114 7.30 -2.14 -5.41
C TYR A 114 6.15 -1.41 -4.72
N PRO A 115 6.05 -1.47 -3.36
CA PRO A 115 4.93 -0.84 -2.66
C PRO A 115 4.75 0.66 -2.93
N GLY A 116 5.84 1.43 -3.03
CA GLY A 116 5.76 2.87 -3.31
C GLY A 116 5.08 3.20 -4.65
N PRO A 117 5.62 2.71 -5.78
CA PRO A 117 4.99 2.79 -7.10
C PRO A 117 3.54 2.30 -7.14
N GLU A 118 3.20 1.19 -6.48
CA GLU A 118 1.81 0.71 -6.40
C GLU A 118 0.90 1.72 -5.70
N ARG A 119 1.32 2.25 -4.54
CA ARG A 119 0.55 3.29 -3.83
C ARG A 119 0.39 4.55 -4.70
N PHE A 120 1.42 4.93 -5.44
CA PHE A 120 1.35 6.06 -6.36
C PHE A 120 0.39 5.81 -7.52
N ALA A 121 0.41 4.61 -8.12
CA ALA A 121 -0.50 4.23 -9.19
C ALA A 121 -1.95 4.26 -8.74
N LEU A 122 -2.25 3.72 -7.55
CA LEU A 122 -3.59 3.76 -6.96
C LEU A 122 -4.06 5.20 -6.70
N ALA A 123 -3.20 6.05 -6.13
CA ALA A 123 -3.53 7.45 -5.89
C ALA A 123 -3.84 8.22 -7.19
N ASN A 124 -3.10 7.98 -8.26
CA ASN A 124 -3.30 8.72 -9.52
C ASN A 124 -4.41 8.15 -10.39
N HIS A 125 -4.53 6.82 -10.50
CA HIS A 125 -5.44 6.21 -11.46
C HIS A 125 -6.80 5.87 -10.86
N ILE A 126 -6.86 5.58 -9.55
CA ILE A 126 -8.11 5.27 -8.85
C ILE A 126 -8.64 6.52 -8.15
N GLU A 127 -7.89 7.09 -7.21
CA GLU A 127 -8.36 8.23 -6.43
C GLU A 127 -8.54 9.49 -7.29
N ALA A 128 -7.50 9.93 -8.01
CA ALA A 128 -7.61 11.15 -8.81
C ALA A 128 -8.63 10.99 -9.95
N GLY A 129 -8.71 9.82 -10.59
CA GLY A 129 -9.74 9.53 -11.59
C GLY A 129 -11.18 9.57 -11.03
N ALA A 130 -11.40 9.05 -9.81
CA ALA A 130 -12.68 9.16 -9.13
C ALA A 130 -13.02 10.61 -8.76
N ILE A 131 -12.04 11.38 -8.27
CA ILE A 131 -12.19 12.79 -7.93
C ILE A 131 -12.51 13.63 -9.16
N GLU A 132 -11.82 13.42 -10.28
CA GLU A 132 -12.06 14.14 -11.53
C GLU A 132 -13.49 13.90 -12.04
N LYS A 133 -13.95 12.65 -11.95
CA LYS A 133 -15.26 12.26 -12.49
C LYS A 133 -16.44 12.64 -11.59
N TYR A 134 -16.28 12.53 -10.27
CA TYR A 134 -17.38 12.65 -9.31
C TYR A 134 -17.25 13.83 -8.34
N GLY A 135 -16.18 14.62 -8.45
CA GLY A 135 -15.83 15.66 -7.50
C GLY A 135 -15.10 15.11 -6.26
N PRO A 136 -14.47 15.97 -5.44
CA PRO A 136 -13.59 15.55 -4.35
C PRO A 136 -14.31 14.72 -3.29
N GLU A 137 -15.46 15.18 -2.79
CA GLU A 137 -16.17 14.52 -1.68
C GLU A 137 -16.65 13.12 -2.07
N VAL A 138 -17.35 12.99 -3.20
CA VAL A 138 -17.90 11.71 -3.66
C VAL A 138 -16.79 10.81 -4.21
N GLY A 139 -15.83 11.37 -4.96
CA GLY A 139 -14.71 10.64 -5.53
C GLY A 139 -13.85 9.96 -4.47
N GLN A 140 -13.52 10.67 -3.38
CA GLN A 140 -12.76 10.10 -2.26
C GLN A 140 -13.52 8.97 -1.55
N GLN A 141 -14.83 9.13 -1.34
CA GLN A 141 -15.66 8.09 -0.73
C GLN A 141 -15.73 6.83 -1.61
N LEU A 142 -15.87 7.00 -2.93
CA LEU A 142 -15.90 5.89 -3.88
C LEU A 142 -14.55 5.16 -3.94
N ALA A 143 -13.44 5.91 -3.98
CA ALA A 143 -12.10 5.31 -3.96
C ALA A 143 -11.84 4.53 -2.66
N LEU A 144 -12.20 5.10 -1.51
CA LEU A 144 -12.09 4.41 -0.22
C LEU A 144 -12.91 3.13 -0.22
N ARG A 145 -14.17 3.20 -0.67
CA ARG A 145 -15.04 2.03 -0.74
C ARG A 145 -14.47 0.95 -1.66
N MET A 146 -13.91 1.34 -2.79
CA MET A 146 -13.26 0.42 -3.71
C MET A 146 -12.10 -0.32 -3.04
N TYR A 147 -11.20 0.38 -2.33
CA TYR A 147 -10.12 -0.28 -1.60
C TYR A 147 -10.62 -1.25 -0.53
N GLN A 148 -11.69 -0.87 0.20
CA GLN A 148 -12.33 -1.73 1.18
C GLN A 148 -12.92 -3.00 0.56
N ASP A 149 -13.52 -2.90 -0.63
CA ASP A 149 -14.09 -4.04 -1.36
C ASP A 149 -13.01 -4.90 -2.05
N MET A 150 -11.78 -4.39 -2.20
CA MET A 150 -10.63 -5.12 -2.79
C MET A 150 -9.87 -6.00 -1.79
N VAL A 151 -10.13 -5.86 -0.48
CA VAL A 151 -9.48 -6.65 0.59
C VAL A 151 -10.54 -7.41 1.37
N ILE A 152 -10.27 -8.68 1.67
CA ILE A 152 -11.10 -9.52 2.55
C ILE A 152 -10.28 -10.00 3.74
N ALA A 153 -10.95 -10.26 4.86
CA ALA A 153 -10.37 -10.97 5.99
C ALA A 153 -10.67 -12.48 5.85
N ASP A 154 -9.62 -13.28 5.89
CA ASP A 154 -9.64 -14.74 5.88
C ASP A 154 -9.22 -15.27 7.26
N GLU A 155 -9.93 -16.26 7.78
CA GLU A 155 -9.70 -16.79 9.13
C GLU A 155 -8.37 -17.53 9.28
N GLU A 156 -7.85 -18.12 8.20
CA GLU A 156 -6.62 -18.91 8.21
C GLU A 156 -5.41 -18.07 7.79
N PHE A 157 -5.59 -17.17 6.82
CA PHE A 157 -4.50 -16.45 6.17
C PHE A 157 -4.47 -14.94 6.46
N GLY A 158 -5.39 -14.42 7.27
CA GLY A 158 -5.46 -12.98 7.55
C GLY A 158 -6.01 -12.19 6.35
N PHE A 159 -5.47 -11.00 6.08
CA PHE A 159 -5.96 -10.20 4.95
C PHE A 159 -5.51 -10.77 3.60
N ARG A 160 -6.46 -10.89 2.67
CA ARG A 160 -6.26 -11.40 1.32
C ARG A 160 -6.90 -10.47 0.30
N LEU A 161 -6.44 -10.52 -0.94
CA LEU A 161 -7.16 -9.82 -2.01
C LEU A 161 -8.53 -10.47 -2.22
N SER A 162 -9.55 -9.65 -2.45
CA SER A 162 -10.84 -10.11 -2.92
C SER A 162 -10.74 -10.51 -4.41
N ALA A 163 -11.81 -11.11 -4.96
CA ALA A 163 -11.87 -11.36 -6.41
C ALA A 163 -11.77 -10.05 -7.21
N LEU A 164 -12.48 -9.01 -6.75
CA LEU A 164 -12.39 -7.66 -7.32
C LEU A 164 -10.97 -7.08 -7.18
N GLY A 165 -10.32 -7.30 -6.04
CA GLY A 165 -8.94 -6.89 -5.79
C GLY A 165 -7.96 -7.46 -6.81
N ARG A 166 -8.00 -8.79 -7.01
CA ARG A 166 -7.12 -9.47 -7.97
C ARG A 166 -7.42 -9.06 -9.41
N GLU A 167 -8.69 -9.02 -9.81
CA GLU A 167 -9.06 -8.62 -11.17
C GLU A 167 -8.64 -7.18 -11.46
N GLY A 168 -8.93 -6.25 -10.56
CA GLY A 168 -8.60 -4.83 -10.73
C GLY A 168 -7.10 -4.57 -10.82
N LEU A 169 -6.30 -5.19 -9.92
CA LEU A 169 -4.85 -5.05 -9.95
C LEU A 169 -4.23 -5.74 -11.18
N ASN A 170 -4.68 -6.94 -11.55
CA ASN A 170 -4.20 -7.60 -12.76
C ASN A 170 -4.49 -6.76 -14.00
N LEU A 171 -5.70 -6.20 -14.12
CA LEU A 171 -6.05 -5.33 -15.24
C LEU A 171 -5.14 -4.09 -15.31
N LEU A 172 -4.84 -3.46 -14.17
CA LEU A 172 -3.97 -2.29 -14.11
C LEU A 172 -2.55 -2.63 -14.59
N HIS A 173 -1.98 -3.72 -14.10
CA HIS A 173 -0.64 -4.15 -14.45
C HIS A 173 -0.55 -4.65 -15.90
N ASP A 174 -1.51 -5.45 -16.35
CA ASP A 174 -1.53 -5.99 -17.71
C ASP A 174 -1.72 -4.88 -18.75
N SER A 175 -2.54 -3.87 -18.45
CA SER A 175 -2.69 -2.69 -19.30
C SER A 175 -1.39 -1.87 -19.37
N PHE A 176 -0.68 -1.76 -18.25
CA PHE A 176 0.61 -1.07 -18.21
C PHE A 176 1.69 -1.81 -19.02
N ILE A 177 1.74 -3.14 -18.91
CA ILE A 177 2.65 -3.97 -19.71
C ILE A 177 2.33 -3.86 -21.20
N GLU A 178 1.05 -3.94 -21.57
CA GLU A 178 0.62 -3.78 -22.96
C GLU A 178 1.00 -2.39 -23.50
N HIS A 179 0.84 -1.34 -22.68
CA HIS A 179 1.26 0.02 -23.05
C HIS A 179 2.78 0.10 -23.32
N ILE A 180 3.61 -0.46 -22.44
CA ILE A 180 5.08 -0.51 -22.65
C ILE A 180 5.45 -1.28 -23.91
N GLN A 181 4.74 -2.36 -24.21
CA GLN A 181 5.01 -3.18 -25.41
C GLN A 181 4.68 -2.46 -26.71
N ILE A 182 3.64 -1.61 -26.71
CA ILE A 182 3.19 -0.86 -27.89
C ILE A 182 4.01 0.42 -28.06
N GLU A 183 4.15 1.21 -27.00
CA GLU A 183 4.67 2.58 -27.03
C GLU A 183 6.15 2.66 -26.60
N GLY A 184 6.70 1.58 -26.04
CA GLY A 184 8.03 1.56 -25.43
C GLY A 184 8.00 2.00 -23.95
N VAL A 185 9.16 1.94 -23.29
CA VAL A 185 9.29 2.42 -21.91
C VAL A 185 9.09 3.94 -21.89
N PRO A 186 8.15 4.47 -21.10
CA PRO A 186 7.93 5.92 -20.99
C PRO A 186 9.24 6.63 -20.63
N GLU A 187 9.46 7.83 -21.17
CA GLU A 187 10.54 8.68 -20.66
C GLU A 187 10.34 8.92 -19.17
N ALA A 188 11.43 8.88 -18.41
CA ALA A 188 11.37 9.07 -16.96
C ALA A 188 10.61 10.38 -16.65
N PRO A 189 9.61 10.36 -15.76
CA PRO A 189 8.84 11.55 -15.45
C PRO A 189 9.79 12.63 -14.93
N ILE A 190 9.72 13.82 -15.54
CA ILE A 190 10.43 14.99 -15.02
C ILE A 190 9.70 15.36 -13.73
N MET A 191 10.32 15.12 -12.57
CA MET A 191 9.82 15.70 -11.32
C MET A 191 9.84 17.23 -11.46
N HIS A 192 8.66 17.84 -11.46
CA HIS A 192 8.48 19.29 -11.41
C HIS A 192 8.41 19.78 -9.96
#